data_AF-A0A800A445-F1
#
_entry.id   AF-A0A800A445-F1
#
_cell.length_a   1.000
_cell.length_b   1.000
_cell.length_c   1.000
_cell.angle_alpha   90.00
_cell.angle_beta   90.00
_cell.angle_gamma   90.00
#
_symmetry.space_group_name_H-M   'P 1'
#
loop_
_entity.id
_entity.type
_entity.pdbx_description
1 polymer ?
#
loop_
_entity_poly.entity_id
_entity_poly.type
_entity_poly.pdbx_seq_one_letter_code
_entity_poly.pdbx_strand_id
1 'polypeptide(L)'
;MTVEIHREFAKGRLRPAMSAAVGADCRVLRAARIDYDEKGDAETLVILGRDLRQVLSREPLNPTFPAVRSPGREGDGIRVALVDTGVNYLLDLVADRLARGPEGQALGFDYWDMDARPYDVDTARSAFFPLHHGTAVASILLREAPQARLIPYRYPRPEMSRMAALVADADKQGAVIVNMAMGSNKRSDWLALAEAAAARPHMLFVISAGNDGRDIDKDPVYPAALDLDNFLIVTSANDFGRLAEGSNWGRIHVDIMVPGDRVAVIDHRGAKGKASGSSFAVPRIAALAARLLARNPGCRAAELKRAIVGRARPSRFYKTLPVRYGWIPDPADDF
;
A
#
# COMPACT_ATOMS: atom_id res chain seq x y z
N MET A 1 19.10 6.63 24.25
CA MET A 1 19.01 5.17 24.52
C MET A 1 17.56 4.74 24.36
N THR A 2 17.29 3.53 23.87
CA THR A 2 15.94 2.94 23.90
C THR A 2 15.95 1.75 24.84
N VAL A 3 14.97 1.67 25.73
CA VAL A 3 14.76 0.57 26.67
C VAL A 3 13.45 -0.11 26.32
N GLU A 4 13.48 -1.43 26.13
CA GLU A 4 12.29 -2.24 25.90
C GLU A 4 12.12 -3.24 27.03
N ILE A 5 10.90 -3.31 27.57
CA ILE A 5 10.50 -4.24 28.61
C ILE A 5 9.69 -5.33 27.94
N HIS A 6 10.16 -6.56 28.05
CA HIS A 6 9.42 -7.73 27.60
C HIS A 6 8.76 -8.39 28.81
N ARG A 7 7.54 -8.88 28.63
CA ARG A 7 6.81 -9.62 29.65
C ARG A 7 6.41 -10.98 29.10
N GLU A 8 6.33 -11.95 30.00
CA GLU A 8 5.81 -13.25 29.68
C GLU A 8 4.28 -13.17 29.68
N PHE A 9 3.67 -13.59 28.57
CA PHE A 9 2.22 -13.74 28.44
C PHE A 9 1.89 -15.23 28.30
N ALA A 10 0.60 -15.58 28.26
CA ALA A 10 0.13 -16.96 28.22
C ALA A 10 1.00 -17.86 27.32
N LYS A 11 1.40 -19.03 27.86
CA LYS A 11 2.30 -20.04 27.23
C LYS A 11 3.81 -19.73 27.23
N GLY A 12 4.28 -18.89 28.14
CA GLY A 12 5.72 -18.79 28.45
C GLY A 12 6.58 -18.08 27.42
N ARG A 13 5.95 -17.25 26.57
CA ARG A 13 6.64 -16.50 25.50
C ARG A 13 6.82 -15.05 25.92
N LEU A 14 8.05 -14.56 25.90
CA LEU A 14 8.36 -13.15 26.10
C LEU A 14 7.84 -12.33 24.91
N ARG A 15 7.01 -11.32 25.20
CA ARG A 15 6.49 -10.36 24.21
C ARG A 15 6.85 -8.92 24.63
N PRO A 16 7.05 -8.01 23.67
CA PRO A 16 7.30 -6.60 23.96
C PRO A 16 6.11 -5.98 24.69
N ALA A 17 6.30 -5.49 25.91
CA ALA A 17 5.24 -4.88 26.70
C ALA A 17 5.32 -3.35 26.66
N MET A 18 6.51 -2.77 26.81
CA MET A 18 6.71 -1.32 26.83
C MET A 18 8.04 -0.92 26.20
N SER A 19 8.10 0.23 25.56
CA SER A 19 9.32 0.85 25.05
C SER A 19 9.40 2.31 25.50
N ALA A 20 10.58 2.76 25.88
CA ALA A 20 10.87 4.15 26.19
C ALA A 20 12.21 4.58 25.58
N ALA A 21 12.19 5.68 24.83
CA ALA A 21 13.41 6.34 24.38
C ALA A 21 13.77 7.45 25.37
N VAL A 22 15.02 7.45 25.82
CA VAL A 22 15.56 8.36 26.83
C VAL A 22 16.72 9.17 26.25
N GLY A 23 16.69 10.48 26.48
CA GLY A 23 17.73 11.43 26.08
C GLY A 23 19.00 11.31 26.94
N ALA A 24 20.04 12.03 26.54
CA ALA A 24 21.30 12.08 27.30
C ALA A 24 21.13 12.75 28.69
N ASP A 25 20.06 13.54 28.85
CA ASP A 25 19.65 14.19 30.10
C ASP A 25 18.77 13.27 30.99
N CYS A 26 18.71 11.97 30.69
CA CYS A 26 17.86 10.99 31.37
C CYS A 26 16.35 11.29 31.29
N ARG A 27 15.90 12.18 30.40
CA ARG A 27 14.47 12.45 30.20
C ARG A 27 13.87 11.54 29.15
N VAL A 28 12.66 11.07 29.39
CA VAL A 28 11.88 10.32 28.41
C VAL A 28 11.51 11.24 27.25
N LEU A 29 11.88 10.84 26.04
CA LEU A 29 11.58 11.53 24.79
C LEU A 29 10.25 11.04 24.20
N ARG A 30 10.05 9.71 24.21
CA ARG A 30 8.82 9.04 23.79
C ARG A 30 8.70 7.69 24.49
N ALA A 31 7.48 7.27 24.74
CA ALA A 31 7.21 5.94 25.31
C ALA A 31 5.89 5.38 24.76
N ALA A 32 5.82 4.06 24.68
CA ALA A 32 4.63 3.34 24.29
C ALA A 32 4.53 2.01 25.02
N ARG A 33 3.30 1.52 25.22
CA ARG A 33 2.99 0.21 25.78
C ARG A 33 2.05 -0.52 24.84
N ILE A 34 2.15 -1.84 24.79
CA ILE A 34 1.18 -2.69 24.09
C ILE A 34 0.29 -3.32 25.16
N ASP A 35 -1.02 -3.07 25.04
CA ASP A 35 -2.05 -3.77 25.80
C ASP A 35 -2.44 -5.03 25.00
N TYR A 36 -2.43 -6.17 25.68
CA TYR A 36 -2.73 -7.49 25.11
C TYR A 36 -4.07 -7.99 25.64
N ASP A 37 -4.80 -8.74 24.82
CA ASP A 37 -6.06 -9.38 25.24
C ASP A 37 -5.80 -10.62 26.13
N GLU A 38 -6.87 -11.26 26.58
CA GLU A 38 -6.81 -12.48 27.42
C GLU A 38 -6.12 -13.66 26.73
N LYS A 39 -6.12 -13.69 25.38
CA LYS A 39 -5.45 -14.72 24.57
C LYS A 39 -3.97 -14.39 24.36
N GLY A 40 -3.55 -13.19 24.75
CA GLY A 40 -2.20 -12.67 24.60
C GLY A 40 -1.94 -12.05 23.24
N ASP A 41 -2.96 -11.72 22.46
CA ASP A 41 -2.85 -11.03 21.17
C ASP A 41 -2.75 -9.51 21.38
N ALA A 42 -1.90 -8.85 20.59
CA ALA A 42 -1.67 -7.42 20.74
C ALA A 42 -2.91 -6.66 20.26
N GLU A 43 -3.57 -5.95 21.17
CA GLU A 43 -4.87 -5.32 20.89
C GLU A 43 -4.71 -3.83 20.64
N THR A 44 -3.99 -3.14 21.53
CA THR A 44 -3.89 -1.67 21.50
C THR A 44 -2.46 -1.21 21.75
N LEU A 45 -1.97 -0.32 20.90
CA LEU A 45 -0.78 0.48 21.14
C LEU A 45 -1.17 1.75 21.93
N VAL A 46 -0.59 1.90 23.11
CA VAL A 46 -0.83 3.04 24.01
C VAL A 46 0.39 3.95 23.99
N ILE A 47 0.24 5.16 23.47
CA ILE A 47 1.30 6.17 23.49
C ILE A 47 1.25 6.89 24.83
N LEU A 48 2.41 6.98 25.48
CA LEU A 48 2.55 7.49 26.84
C LEU A 48 3.25 8.85 26.88
N GLY A 49 2.89 9.64 27.87
CA GLY A 49 3.58 10.86 28.25
C GLY A 49 4.97 10.58 28.82
N ARG A 50 5.74 11.65 29.03
CA ARG A 50 7.12 11.56 29.56
C ARG A 50 7.18 11.00 30.98
N ASP A 51 6.07 11.04 31.71
CA ASP A 51 5.92 10.47 33.05
C ASP A 51 5.63 8.96 33.04
N LEU A 52 5.51 8.35 31.86
CA LEU A 52 5.13 6.94 31.63
C LEU A 52 3.75 6.55 32.20
N ARG A 53 2.93 7.53 32.57
CA ARG A 53 1.62 7.33 33.22
C ARG A 53 0.50 7.95 32.41
N GLN A 54 0.68 9.18 31.93
CA GLN A 54 -0.29 9.86 31.10
C GLN A 54 -0.47 9.11 29.79
N VAL A 55 -1.70 8.76 29.43
CA VAL A 55 -2.01 8.22 28.10
C VAL A 55 -2.25 9.40 27.16
N LEU A 56 -1.43 9.51 26.12
CA LEU A 56 -1.56 10.53 25.07
C LEU A 56 -2.50 10.09 23.96
N SER A 57 -2.42 8.83 23.53
CA SER A 57 -3.30 8.26 22.52
C SER A 57 -3.37 6.74 22.62
N ARG A 58 -4.40 6.17 22.00
CA ARG A 58 -4.60 4.74 21.82
C ARG A 58 -4.82 4.46 20.35
N GLU A 59 -4.19 3.42 19.86
CA GLU A 59 -4.31 2.96 18.47
C GLU A 59 -4.60 1.46 18.48
N PRO A 60 -5.70 1.01 17.85
CA PRO A 60 -5.97 -0.41 17.76
C PRO A 60 -4.96 -1.07 16.80
N LEU A 61 -4.50 -2.27 17.12
CA LEU A 61 -3.53 -3.01 16.29
C LEU A 61 -4.20 -3.99 15.33
N ASN A 62 -5.35 -4.55 15.71
CA ASN A 62 -6.13 -5.47 14.88
C ASN A 62 -7.65 -5.39 15.15
N PRO A 63 -8.28 -4.22 14.93
CA PRO A 63 -9.69 -3.98 15.26
C PRO A 63 -10.63 -4.79 14.36
N THR A 64 -11.82 -5.12 14.83
CA THR A 64 -12.87 -5.66 13.93
C THR A 64 -13.38 -4.58 12.98
N PHE A 65 -13.94 -4.97 11.83
CA PHE A 65 -14.62 -4.02 10.95
C PHE A 65 -15.74 -3.29 11.71
N PRO A 66 -15.89 -1.96 11.51
CA PRO A 66 -16.95 -1.21 12.15
C PRO A 66 -18.32 -1.62 11.58
N ALA A 67 -19.37 -1.45 12.38
CA ALA A 67 -20.74 -1.52 11.89
C ALA A 67 -20.95 -0.45 10.82
N VAL A 68 -21.36 -0.87 9.64
CA VAL A 68 -21.34 -0.03 8.44
C VAL A 68 -22.55 0.87 8.42
N ARG A 69 -22.35 2.19 8.30
CA ARG A 69 -23.46 3.15 8.21
C ARG A 69 -24.17 3.12 6.85
N SER A 70 -23.44 2.81 5.78
CA SER A 70 -23.98 2.68 4.42
C SER A 70 -23.15 1.67 3.62
N PRO A 71 -23.40 0.37 3.76
CA PRO A 71 -22.64 -0.63 3.02
C PRO A 71 -22.93 -0.48 1.52
N GLY A 72 -21.87 -0.29 0.73
CA GLY A 72 -21.93 -0.53 -0.71
C GLY A 72 -22.44 -1.95 -1.00
N ARG A 73 -23.00 -2.20 -2.16
CA ARG A 73 -23.52 -3.55 -2.52
C ARG A 73 -22.50 -4.34 -3.32
N GLU A 74 -22.71 -5.65 -3.43
CA GLU A 74 -21.97 -6.42 -4.43
C GLU A 74 -22.19 -5.82 -5.82
N GLY A 75 -21.11 -5.70 -6.61
CA GLY A 75 -21.15 -5.06 -7.94
C GLY A 75 -21.20 -3.53 -7.93
N ASP A 76 -21.11 -2.88 -6.76
CA ASP A 76 -21.17 -1.42 -6.61
C ASP A 76 -19.85 -0.71 -6.97
N GLY A 77 -19.37 -0.94 -8.21
CA GLY A 77 -18.20 -0.26 -8.76
C GLY A 77 -17.03 -1.20 -9.10
N ILE A 78 -15.87 -0.60 -9.35
CA ILE A 78 -14.70 -1.30 -9.86
C ILE A 78 -13.85 -1.81 -8.69
N ARG A 79 -13.76 -3.14 -8.55
CA ARG A 79 -12.93 -3.77 -7.53
C ARG A 79 -11.45 -3.55 -7.85
N VAL A 80 -10.71 -2.98 -6.90
CA VAL A 80 -9.26 -2.78 -6.98
C VAL A 80 -8.62 -3.43 -5.76
N ALA A 81 -7.72 -4.38 -5.98
CA ALA A 81 -6.94 -4.98 -4.92
C ALA A 81 -5.83 -4.03 -4.48
N LEU A 82 -5.76 -3.70 -3.20
CA LEU A 82 -4.70 -2.89 -2.61
C LEU A 82 -3.81 -3.77 -1.76
N VAL A 83 -2.59 -4.04 -2.23
CA VAL A 83 -1.59 -4.82 -1.50
C VAL A 83 -0.63 -3.84 -0.85
N ASP A 84 -0.71 -3.71 0.46
CA ASP A 84 0.05 -2.74 1.24
C ASP A 84 0.19 -3.21 2.70
N THR A 85 0.54 -2.32 3.63
CA THR A 85 0.56 -2.56 5.09
C THR A 85 -0.83 -2.79 5.70
N GLY A 86 -1.89 -2.82 4.88
CA GLY A 86 -3.30 -2.86 5.27
C GLY A 86 -4.01 -1.53 4.99
N VAL A 87 -5.23 -1.36 5.47
CA VAL A 87 -5.96 -0.08 5.40
C VAL A 87 -6.66 0.20 6.72
N ASN A 88 -6.64 1.45 7.19
CA ASN A 88 -7.48 1.85 8.32
C ASN A 88 -8.93 1.99 7.86
N TYR A 89 -9.66 0.88 7.93
CA TYR A 89 -11.08 0.80 7.62
C TYR A 89 -12.01 1.38 8.70
N LEU A 90 -11.46 1.98 9.76
CA LEU A 90 -12.26 2.75 10.74
C LEU A 90 -12.52 4.19 10.26
N LEU A 91 -11.81 4.64 9.24
CA LEU A 91 -12.08 5.93 8.60
C LEU A 91 -13.25 5.81 7.62
N ASP A 92 -14.24 6.70 7.73
CA ASP A 92 -15.43 6.72 6.85
C ASP A 92 -15.05 6.69 5.36
N LEU A 93 -13.99 7.43 4.98
CA LEU A 93 -13.49 7.49 3.60
C LEU A 93 -13.11 6.11 3.04
N VAL A 94 -12.66 5.19 3.89
CA VAL A 94 -12.30 3.82 3.53
C VAL A 94 -13.50 2.89 3.71
N ALA A 95 -14.17 2.96 4.87
CA ALA A 95 -15.26 2.07 5.25
C ALA A 95 -16.40 2.03 4.22
N ASP A 96 -16.76 3.19 3.68
CA ASP A 96 -17.81 3.36 2.68
C ASP A 96 -17.40 2.83 1.30
N ARG A 97 -16.09 2.58 1.10
CA ARG A 97 -15.47 2.26 -0.18
C ARG A 97 -14.83 0.87 -0.21
N LEU A 98 -15.04 0.06 0.82
CA LEU A 98 -14.64 -1.35 0.79
C LEU A 98 -15.53 -2.13 -0.19
N ALA A 99 -14.91 -3.01 -0.96
CA ALA A 99 -15.61 -4.01 -1.76
C ALA A 99 -16.29 -4.99 -0.82
N ARG A 100 -17.49 -5.45 -1.22
CA ARG A 100 -18.29 -6.38 -0.43
C ARG A 100 -18.71 -7.60 -1.25
N GLY A 101 -18.85 -8.70 -0.53
CA GLY A 101 -19.37 -9.96 -1.04
C GLY A 101 -20.91 -9.99 -1.05
N PRO A 102 -21.49 -11.12 -1.48
CA PRO A 102 -22.94 -11.30 -1.60
C PRO A 102 -23.70 -11.09 -0.29
N GLU A 103 -23.08 -11.42 0.85
CA GLU A 103 -23.68 -11.29 2.18
C GLU A 103 -23.40 -9.92 2.83
N GLY A 104 -22.80 -8.99 2.09
CA GLY A 104 -22.46 -7.65 2.57
C GLY A 104 -21.20 -7.59 3.45
N GLN A 105 -20.51 -8.71 3.65
CA GLN A 105 -19.22 -8.76 4.33
C GLN A 105 -18.16 -7.98 3.53
N ALA A 106 -17.27 -7.27 4.23
CA ALA A 106 -16.12 -6.65 3.58
C ALA A 106 -15.19 -7.74 3.02
N LEU A 107 -14.71 -7.52 1.80
CA LEU A 107 -13.68 -8.36 1.18
C LEU A 107 -12.30 -7.88 1.61
N GLY A 108 -11.31 -8.76 1.48
CA GLY A 108 -9.93 -8.49 1.86
C GLY A 108 -9.43 -9.49 2.91
N PHE A 109 -8.12 -9.57 3.04
CA PHE A 109 -7.50 -10.55 3.93
C PHE A 109 -6.14 -10.08 4.41
N ASP A 110 -5.84 -10.33 5.68
CA ASP A 110 -4.53 -10.11 6.27
C ASP A 110 -3.70 -11.39 6.11
N TYR A 111 -2.74 -11.40 5.18
CA TYR A 111 -1.86 -12.55 5.00
C TYR A 111 -0.63 -12.55 5.94
N TRP A 112 -0.47 -11.50 6.74
CA TRP A 112 0.50 -11.44 7.82
C TRP A 112 -0.04 -12.21 9.03
N ASP A 113 -1.18 -11.77 9.56
CA ASP A 113 -1.81 -12.35 10.77
C ASP A 113 -2.76 -13.52 10.45
N MET A 114 -3.02 -13.76 9.16
CA MET A 114 -3.87 -14.85 8.64
C MET A 114 -5.32 -14.77 9.11
N ASP A 115 -5.88 -13.57 9.07
CA ASP A 115 -7.28 -13.31 9.40
C ASP A 115 -7.97 -12.36 8.40
N ALA A 116 -9.26 -12.11 8.59
CA ALA A 116 -10.03 -11.24 7.72
C ALA A 116 -9.94 -9.75 8.12
N ARG A 117 -8.86 -9.29 8.77
CA ARG A 117 -8.71 -7.92 9.27
C ARG A 117 -7.42 -7.27 8.76
N PRO A 118 -7.35 -6.90 7.46
CA PRO A 118 -6.17 -6.26 6.86
C PRO A 118 -6.01 -4.80 7.30
N TYR A 119 -5.83 -4.58 8.59
CA TYR A 119 -5.70 -3.27 9.20
C TYR A 119 -4.31 -2.69 8.92
N ASP A 120 -4.22 -1.37 8.71
CA ASP A 120 -2.98 -0.70 8.30
C ASP A 120 -2.00 -0.60 9.45
N VAL A 121 -1.23 -1.66 9.71
CA VAL A 121 -0.23 -1.75 10.79
C VAL A 121 0.91 -2.63 10.30
N ASP A 122 2.13 -2.10 10.20
CA ASP A 122 3.32 -2.91 9.91
C ASP A 122 4.34 -2.82 11.03
N THR A 123 4.48 -3.91 11.78
CA THR A 123 5.37 -4.01 12.94
C THR A 123 6.75 -4.58 12.60
N ALA A 124 7.09 -4.80 11.32
CA ALA A 124 8.35 -5.41 10.88
C ALA A 124 9.58 -4.70 11.46
N ARG A 125 9.52 -3.37 11.55
CA ARG A 125 10.61 -2.53 12.07
C ARG A 125 10.49 -2.26 13.56
N SER A 126 9.27 -2.13 14.08
CA SER A 126 9.02 -1.86 15.49
C SER A 126 7.58 -2.23 15.86
N ALA A 127 7.41 -2.96 16.96
CA ALA A 127 6.10 -3.23 17.54
C ALA A 127 5.45 -1.99 18.19
N PHE A 128 6.25 -0.97 18.54
CA PHE A 128 5.80 0.24 19.25
C PHE A 128 5.64 1.45 18.35
N PHE A 129 6.20 1.38 17.14
CA PHE A 129 6.12 2.44 16.13
C PHE A 129 5.86 1.79 14.78
N PRO A 130 4.68 1.17 14.61
CA PRO A 130 4.33 0.52 13.36
C PRO A 130 4.36 1.53 12.20
N LEU A 131 4.71 1.03 11.02
CA LEU A 131 4.56 1.78 9.80
C LEU A 131 3.10 1.71 9.36
N HIS A 132 2.57 2.86 8.94
CA HIS A 132 1.27 2.95 8.28
C HIS A 132 1.47 3.58 6.92
N HIS A 133 1.16 2.84 5.87
CA HIS A 133 1.43 3.25 4.49
C HIS A 133 0.18 3.10 3.63
N GLY A 134 -0.50 1.96 3.75
CA GLY A 134 -1.64 1.61 2.90
C GLY A 134 -2.84 2.56 3.03
N THR A 135 -3.11 3.16 4.19
CA THR A 135 -4.20 4.16 4.31
C THR A 135 -3.91 5.40 3.48
N ALA A 136 -2.67 5.89 3.48
CA ALA A 136 -2.28 7.05 2.69
C ALA A 136 -2.38 6.76 1.19
N VAL A 137 -1.94 5.57 0.76
CA VAL A 137 -2.08 5.08 -0.63
C VAL A 137 -3.56 4.96 -1.02
N ALA A 138 -4.37 4.32 -0.18
CA ALA A 138 -5.81 4.17 -0.39
C ALA A 138 -6.52 5.53 -0.55
N SER A 139 -6.14 6.53 0.25
CA SER A 139 -6.75 7.86 0.21
C SER A 139 -6.59 8.57 -1.14
N ILE A 140 -5.48 8.31 -1.85
CA ILE A 140 -5.24 8.85 -3.20
C ILE A 140 -6.14 8.13 -4.20
N LEU A 141 -6.12 6.79 -4.17
CA LEU A 141 -6.87 5.95 -5.11
C LEU A 141 -8.37 6.26 -5.03
N LEU A 142 -8.92 6.30 -3.82
CA LEU A 142 -10.35 6.55 -3.61
C LEU A 142 -10.79 7.97 -3.99
N ARG A 143 -9.89 8.95 -3.85
CA ARG A 143 -10.14 10.32 -4.29
C ARG A 143 -10.14 10.44 -5.82
N GLU A 144 -9.20 9.78 -6.49
CA GLU A 144 -9.02 9.90 -7.94
C GLU A 144 -9.89 8.90 -8.74
N ALA A 145 -10.47 7.89 -8.08
CA ALA A 145 -11.47 6.99 -8.66
C ALA A 145 -12.69 6.83 -7.74
N PRO A 146 -13.66 7.78 -7.79
CA PRO A 146 -14.89 7.74 -6.99
C PRO A 146 -15.84 6.59 -7.33
N GLN A 147 -15.51 5.69 -8.25
CA GLN A 147 -16.21 4.44 -8.53
C GLN A 147 -15.44 3.18 -8.07
N ALA A 148 -14.20 3.32 -7.58
CA ALA A 148 -13.41 2.18 -7.11
C ALA A 148 -13.94 1.63 -5.77
N ARG A 149 -13.89 0.31 -5.60
CA ARG A 149 -14.12 -0.38 -4.33
C ARG A 149 -12.86 -1.16 -3.96
N LEU A 150 -12.31 -0.92 -2.78
CA LEU A 150 -11.05 -1.52 -2.36
C LEU A 150 -11.25 -2.93 -1.82
N ILE A 151 -10.39 -3.85 -2.26
CA ILE A 151 -10.14 -5.11 -1.57
C ILE A 151 -8.77 -4.97 -0.89
N PRO A 152 -8.72 -4.62 0.40
CA PRO A 152 -7.46 -4.48 1.11
C PRO A 152 -6.81 -5.84 1.38
N TYR A 153 -5.52 -5.92 1.10
CA TYR A 153 -4.67 -7.05 1.46
C TYR A 153 -3.46 -6.54 2.22
N ARG A 154 -3.29 -7.03 3.45
CA ARG A 154 -2.03 -6.83 4.17
C ARG A 154 -1.04 -7.89 3.70
N TYR A 155 0.10 -7.42 3.21
CA TYR A 155 1.07 -8.26 2.53
C TYR A 155 1.69 -9.33 3.47
N PRO A 156 2.07 -10.50 2.91
CA PRO A 156 2.40 -11.69 3.69
C PRO A 156 3.85 -11.68 4.21
N ARG A 157 4.23 -10.73 5.06
CA ARG A 157 5.53 -10.85 5.75
C ARG A 157 5.40 -11.64 7.07
N PRO A 158 6.43 -12.40 7.44
CA PRO A 158 7.67 -12.66 6.69
C PRO A 158 7.51 -13.70 5.55
N GLU A 159 6.38 -14.41 5.47
CA GLU A 159 6.16 -15.55 4.56
C GLU A 159 5.71 -15.14 3.15
N MET A 160 6.62 -14.52 2.40
CA MET A 160 6.31 -13.92 1.10
C MET A 160 5.82 -14.92 0.04
N SER A 161 6.01 -16.23 0.24
CA SER A 161 5.46 -17.26 -0.65
C SER A 161 3.93 -17.22 -0.74
N ARG A 162 3.23 -16.71 0.30
CA ARG A 162 1.76 -16.54 0.30
C ARG A 162 1.27 -15.47 -0.68
N MET A 163 2.17 -14.72 -1.32
CA MET A 163 1.77 -13.78 -2.36
C MET A 163 1.02 -14.47 -3.51
N ALA A 164 1.32 -15.75 -3.79
CA ALA A 164 0.56 -16.53 -4.76
C ALA A 164 -0.91 -16.72 -4.33
N ALA A 165 -1.15 -17.02 -3.05
CA ALA A 165 -2.49 -17.17 -2.50
C ALA A 165 -3.25 -15.83 -2.46
N LEU A 166 -2.56 -14.74 -2.13
CA LEU A 166 -3.11 -13.38 -2.15
C LEU A 166 -3.58 -12.98 -3.54
N VAL A 167 -2.75 -13.20 -4.56
CA VAL A 167 -3.12 -12.91 -5.96
C VAL A 167 -4.28 -13.79 -6.41
N ALA A 168 -4.29 -15.06 -6.02
CA ALA A 168 -5.41 -15.97 -6.32
C ALA A 168 -6.72 -15.53 -5.66
N ASP A 169 -6.67 -15.02 -4.42
CA ASP A 169 -7.86 -14.47 -3.76
C ASP A 169 -8.32 -13.19 -4.46
N ALA A 170 -7.43 -12.25 -4.76
CA ALA A 170 -7.77 -11.02 -5.48
C ALA A 170 -8.49 -11.30 -6.81
N ASP A 171 -7.99 -12.28 -7.58
CA ASP A 171 -8.59 -12.76 -8.82
C ASP A 171 -9.98 -13.38 -8.60
N LYS A 172 -10.10 -14.27 -7.60
CA LYS A 172 -11.39 -14.88 -7.21
C LYS A 172 -12.42 -13.84 -6.79
N GLN A 173 -11.99 -12.76 -6.14
CA GLN A 173 -12.83 -11.63 -5.78
C GLN A 173 -13.14 -10.70 -6.97
N GLY A 174 -12.65 -10.99 -8.17
CA GLY A 174 -12.94 -10.25 -9.40
C GLY A 174 -12.13 -8.97 -9.56
N ALA A 175 -10.98 -8.83 -8.89
CA ALA A 175 -10.08 -7.72 -9.13
C ALA A 175 -9.40 -7.86 -10.50
N VAL A 176 -9.47 -6.82 -11.32
CA VAL A 176 -8.68 -6.71 -12.56
C VAL A 176 -7.44 -5.84 -12.34
N ILE A 177 -7.42 -5.02 -11.29
CA ILE A 177 -6.34 -4.07 -10.99
C ILE A 177 -5.78 -4.39 -9.62
N VAL A 178 -4.46 -4.51 -9.53
CA VAL A 178 -3.70 -4.72 -8.29
C VAL A 178 -2.75 -3.56 -8.09
N ASN A 179 -2.95 -2.78 -7.03
CA ASN A 179 -2.08 -1.69 -6.61
C ASN A 179 -1.02 -2.22 -5.65
N MET A 180 0.26 -2.10 -5.99
CA MET A 180 1.38 -2.56 -5.18
C MET A 180 2.44 -1.46 -5.00
N ALA A 181 2.34 -0.70 -3.91
CA ALA A 181 3.26 0.40 -3.59
C ALA A 181 4.42 -0.07 -2.68
N MET A 182 5.07 -1.18 -3.05
CA MET A 182 6.08 -1.86 -2.25
C MET A 182 7.16 -2.53 -3.10
N GLY A 183 8.28 -2.84 -2.47
CA GLY A 183 9.37 -3.60 -3.09
C GLY A 183 10.45 -4.01 -2.10
N SER A 184 11.38 -4.84 -2.55
CA SER A 184 12.60 -5.21 -1.80
C SER A 184 13.75 -5.53 -2.76
N ASN A 185 14.96 -5.66 -2.22
CA ASN A 185 16.14 -6.02 -3.01
C ASN A 185 16.30 -7.54 -3.18
N LYS A 186 15.40 -8.35 -2.61
CA LYS A 186 15.49 -9.81 -2.62
C LYS A 186 14.55 -10.39 -3.64
N ARG A 187 15.06 -10.80 -4.80
CA ARG A 187 14.27 -11.45 -5.87
C ARG A 187 13.46 -12.64 -5.36
N SER A 188 14.04 -13.44 -4.47
CA SER A 188 13.41 -14.64 -3.90
C SER A 188 12.06 -14.35 -3.22
N ASP A 189 11.91 -13.17 -2.62
CA ASP A 189 10.67 -12.76 -1.95
C ASP A 189 9.50 -12.59 -2.96
N TRP A 190 9.78 -12.48 -4.26
CA TRP A 190 8.79 -12.11 -5.27
C TRP A 190 8.54 -13.20 -6.32
N LEU A 191 9.16 -14.38 -6.21
CA LEU A 191 8.96 -15.46 -7.17
C LEU A 191 7.50 -15.97 -7.18
N ALA A 192 6.89 -16.09 -6.00
CA ALA A 192 5.48 -16.48 -5.88
C ALA A 192 4.52 -15.45 -6.49
N LEU A 193 4.85 -14.15 -6.38
CA LEU A 193 4.12 -13.09 -7.09
C LEU A 193 4.25 -13.27 -8.60
N ALA A 194 5.48 -13.47 -9.07
CA ALA A 194 5.80 -13.56 -10.50
C ALA A 194 5.02 -14.69 -11.17
N GLU A 195 5.04 -15.89 -10.57
CA GLU A 195 4.31 -17.05 -11.07
C GLU A 195 2.79 -16.80 -11.07
N ALA A 196 2.25 -16.27 -9.97
CA ALA A 196 0.82 -16.02 -9.86
C ALA A 196 0.32 -14.90 -10.80
N ALA A 197 1.14 -13.88 -11.05
CA ALA A 197 0.83 -12.81 -12.00
C ALA A 197 0.94 -13.30 -13.45
N ALA A 198 1.95 -14.10 -13.78
CA ALA A 198 2.12 -14.69 -15.11
C ALA A 198 0.94 -15.62 -15.47
N ALA A 199 0.41 -16.36 -14.48
CA ALA A 199 -0.78 -17.20 -14.64
C ALA A 199 -2.08 -16.39 -14.83
N ARG A 200 -2.06 -15.06 -14.64
CA ARG A 200 -3.23 -14.17 -14.68
C ARG A 200 -2.99 -12.97 -15.59
N PRO A 201 -2.77 -13.21 -16.89
CA PRO A 201 -2.48 -12.14 -17.85
C PRO A 201 -3.62 -11.13 -17.99
N HIS A 202 -4.81 -11.44 -17.47
CA HIS A 202 -5.96 -10.54 -17.46
C HIS A 202 -5.92 -9.47 -16.38
N MET A 203 -5.12 -9.64 -15.32
CA MET A 203 -4.97 -8.70 -14.21
C MET A 203 -3.79 -7.75 -14.42
N LEU A 204 -4.01 -6.44 -14.23
CA LEU A 204 -2.97 -5.40 -14.28
C LEU A 204 -2.37 -5.18 -12.90
N PHE A 205 -1.05 -5.33 -12.78
CA PHE A 205 -0.30 -5.05 -11.56
C PHE A 205 0.41 -3.70 -11.69
N VAL A 206 -0.05 -2.69 -10.96
CA VAL A 206 0.56 -1.36 -10.92
C VAL A 206 1.55 -1.32 -9.76
N ILE A 207 2.85 -1.21 -10.06
CA ILE A 207 3.94 -1.46 -9.10
C ILE A 207 4.85 -0.22 -9.01
N SER A 208 5.30 0.11 -7.79
CA SER A 208 6.24 1.22 -7.58
C SER A 208 7.66 0.86 -7.97
N ALA A 209 8.39 1.78 -8.62
CA ALA A 209 9.81 1.60 -8.94
C ALA A 209 10.75 1.66 -7.70
N GLY A 210 10.29 2.20 -6.57
CA GLY A 210 11.08 2.42 -5.36
C GLY A 210 11.68 3.83 -5.28
N ASN A 211 12.29 4.16 -4.12
CA ASN A 211 12.66 5.53 -3.76
C ASN A 211 14.09 5.62 -3.16
N ASP A 212 15.05 4.95 -3.79
CA ASP A 212 16.46 4.87 -3.35
C ASP A 212 17.41 5.68 -4.25
N GLY A 213 16.89 6.44 -5.21
CA GLY A 213 17.64 7.30 -6.12
C GLY A 213 18.58 6.53 -7.05
N ARG A 214 18.13 5.36 -7.56
CA ARG A 214 18.98 4.48 -8.39
C ARG A 214 18.32 3.97 -9.68
N ASP A 215 19.18 3.54 -10.58
CA ASP A 215 18.86 2.89 -11.85
C ASP A 215 18.57 1.39 -11.64
N ILE A 216 17.31 0.97 -11.68
CA ILE A 216 16.90 -0.41 -11.41
C ILE A 216 17.22 -1.37 -12.57
N ASP A 217 17.63 -0.86 -13.73
CA ASP A 217 18.18 -1.70 -14.80
C ASP A 217 19.59 -2.19 -14.45
N LYS A 218 20.27 -1.55 -13.48
CA LYS A 218 21.61 -1.90 -13.01
C LYS A 218 21.64 -2.41 -11.58
N ASP A 219 20.80 -1.86 -10.71
CA ASP A 219 20.65 -2.23 -9.31
C ASP A 219 19.16 -2.54 -8.99
N PRO A 220 18.72 -3.78 -9.26
CA PRO A 220 17.31 -4.14 -9.30
C PRO A 220 16.54 -3.94 -7.99
N VAL A 221 15.30 -3.49 -8.13
CA VAL A 221 14.24 -3.55 -7.10
C VAL A 221 13.19 -4.54 -7.56
N TYR A 222 12.76 -5.45 -6.69
CA TYR A 222 11.70 -6.41 -6.99
C TYR A 222 10.41 -6.02 -6.25
N PRO A 223 9.23 -6.19 -6.87
CA PRO A 223 9.00 -6.87 -8.14
C PRO A 223 9.17 -5.99 -9.39
N ALA A 224 9.54 -4.71 -9.25
CA ALA A 224 9.63 -3.76 -10.37
C ALA A 224 10.58 -4.18 -11.50
N ALA A 225 11.65 -4.92 -11.20
CA ALA A 225 12.60 -5.46 -12.17
C ALA A 225 12.25 -6.89 -12.64
N LEU A 226 11.03 -7.37 -12.38
CA LEU A 226 10.52 -8.59 -13.01
C LEU A 226 9.86 -8.21 -14.34
N ASP A 227 10.26 -8.89 -15.41
CA ASP A 227 9.76 -8.64 -16.75
C ASP A 227 8.49 -9.47 -17.02
N LEU A 228 7.32 -8.87 -16.74
CA LEU A 228 6.00 -9.47 -17.01
C LEU A 228 5.13 -8.46 -17.77
N ASP A 229 4.44 -8.94 -18.82
CA ASP A 229 3.65 -8.08 -19.71
C ASP A 229 2.54 -7.31 -18.98
N ASN A 230 1.95 -7.93 -17.96
CA ASN A 230 0.86 -7.38 -17.16
C ASN A 230 1.34 -6.56 -15.93
N PHE A 231 2.64 -6.31 -15.80
CA PHE A 231 3.18 -5.34 -14.84
C PHE A 231 3.22 -3.95 -15.46
N LEU A 232 2.84 -2.92 -14.70
CA LEU A 232 2.96 -1.53 -15.07
C LEU A 232 3.76 -0.81 -13.98
N ILE A 233 5.02 -0.52 -14.29
CA ILE A 233 5.98 0.01 -13.31
C ILE A 233 5.97 1.54 -13.35
N VAL A 234 5.69 2.14 -12.20
CA VAL A 234 5.46 3.58 -12.06
C VAL A 234 6.52 4.18 -11.15
N THR A 235 7.17 5.24 -11.64
CA THR A 235 8.03 6.11 -10.81
C THR A 235 7.38 7.48 -10.58
N SER A 236 7.94 8.23 -9.63
CA SER A 236 7.44 9.55 -9.26
C SER A 236 8.19 10.67 -9.97
N ALA A 237 7.44 11.65 -10.45
CA ALA A 237 7.91 12.93 -10.93
C ALA A 237 7.32 14.07 -10.09
N ASN A 238 7.86 15.28 -10.26
CA ASN A 238 7.15 16.49 -9.87
C ASN A 238 6.11 16.90 -10.94
N ASP A 239 5.34 17.94 -10.65
CA ASP A 239 4.26 18.44 -11.52
C ASP A 239 4.72 18.95 -12.90
N PHE A 240 6.03 19.06 -13.12
CA PHE A 240 6.60 19.51 -14.39
C PHE A 240 7.21 18.37 -15.22
N GLY A 241 7.18 17.13 -14.71
CA GLY A 241 7.74 15.97 -15.39
C GLY A 241 9.24 15.77 -15.18
N ARG A 242 9.82 16.35 -14.13
CA ARG A 242 11.16 15.98 -13.67
C ARG A 242 11.04 14.84 -12.67
N LEU A 243 11.90 13.82 -12.78
CA LEU A 243 11.97 12.74 -11.79
C LEU A 243 12.07 13.33 -10.38
N ALA A 244 11.23 12.85 -9.46
CA ALA A 244 11.20 13.34 -8.09
C ALA A 244 12.46 12.90 -7.36
N GLU A 245 12.88 13.68 -6.36
CA GLU A 245 14.05 13.37 -5.55
C GLU A 245 13.91 11.97 -4.91
N GLY A 246 14.99 11.20 -4.96
CA GLY A 246 15.02 9.83 -4.46
C GLY A 246 14.26 8.81 -5.33
N SER A 247 13.52 9.20 -6.36
CA SER A 247 12.79 8.20 -7.16
C SER A 247 13.73 7.34 -8.01
N ASN A 248 13.46 6.04 -8.07
CA ASN A 248 14.20 5.12 -8.91
C ASN A 248 13.79 5.27 -10.38
N TRP A 249 14.68 4.88 -11.30
CA TRP A 249 14.43 4.93 -12.75
C TRP A 249 14.98 3.69 -13.45
N GLY A 250 14.67 3.53 -14.73
CA GLY A 250 15.11 2.39 -15.54
C GLY A 250 14.40 2.43 -16.89
N ARG A 251 15.16 2.45 -17.98
CA ARG A 251 14.58 2.56 -19.33
C ARG A 251 14.01 1.24 -19.82
N ILE A 252 14.44 0.13 -19.22
CA ILE A 252 13.94 -1.21 -19.51
C ILE A 252 12.75 -1.51 -18.58
N HIS A 253 12.95 -1.36 -17.27
CA HIS A 253 11.97 -1.85 -16.28
C HIS A 253 10.96 -0.80 -15.79
N VAL A 254 11.21 0.51 -15.93
CA VAL A 254 10.23 1.53 -15.50
C VAL A 254 9.44 2.05 -16.69
N ASP A 255 8.12 1.83 -16.69
CA ASP A 255 7.26 2.17 -17.82
C ASP A 255 7.02 3.68 -17.92
N ILE A 256 6.56 4.30 -16.84
CA ILE A 256 6.11 5.70 -16.84
C ILE A 256 6.49 6.42 -15.55
N MET A 257 6.58 7.75 -15.66
CA MET A 257 6.62 8.65 -14.50
C MET A 257 5.34 9.46 -14.41
N VAL A 258 4.84 9.72 -13.21
CA VAL A 258 3.68 10.59 -12.96
C VAL A 258 3.89 11.45 -11.71
N PRO A 259 3.14 12.57 -11.53
CA PRO A 259 3.32 13.38 -10.34
C PRO A 259 3.01 12.60 -9.06
N GLY A 260 4.07 12.32 -8.31
CA GLY A 260 4.07 11.59 -7.04
C GLY A 260 4.79 12.35 -5.93
N ASP A 261 5.22 13.58 -6.19
CA ASP A 261 5.85 14.47 -5.21
C ASP A 261 4.80 15.37 -4.54
N ARG A 262 4.82 15.44 -3.21
CA ARG A 262 3.94 16.29 -2.38
C ARG A 262 2.45 16.08 -2.64
N VAL A 263 2.06 14.85 -2.98
CA VAL A 263 0.66 14.45 -3.23
C VAL A 263 -0.14 14.52 -1.94
N ALA A 264 -1.33 15.09 -1.99
CA ALA A 264 -2.23 15.15 -0.85
C ALA A 264 -2.68 13.74 -0.43
N VAL A 265 -2.59 13.45 0.86
CA VAL A 265 -2.98 12.17 1.47
C VAL A 265 -3.82 12.40 2.73
N ILE A 266 -4.58 11.39 3.11
CA ILE A 266 -5.12 11.25 4.46
C ILE A 266 -4.35 10.10 5.11
N ASP A 267 -3.68 10.38 6.23
CA ASP A 267 -2.87 9.38 6.94
C ASP A 267 -3.74 8.40 7.74
N HIS A 268 -3.09 7.43 8.38
CA HIS A 268 -3.72 6.42 9.24
C HIS A 268 -4.66 7.02 10.31
N ARG A 269 -4.39 8.23 10.79
CA ARG A 269 -5.17 8.88 11.86
C ARG A 269 -6.34 9.71 11.30
N GLY A 270 -6.54 9.72 9.99
CA GLY A 270 -7.49 10.61 9.33
C GLY A 270 -6.98 12.03 9.13
N ALA A 271 -5.69 12.30 9.41
CA ALA A 271 -5.13 13.64 9.28
C ALA A 271 -4.71 13.92 7.83
N LYS A 272 -4.98 15.15 7.36
CA LYS A 272 -4.53 15.61 6.04
C LYS A 272 -3.02 15.82 6.06
N GLY A 273 -2.35 15.35 5.02
CA GLY A 273 -0.91 15.50 4.85
C GLY A 273 -0.51 15.58 3.38
N LYS A 274 0.80 15.60 3.16
CA LYS A 274 1.41 15.44 1.84
C LYS A 274 2.50 14.40 1.92
N ALA A 275 2.61 13.55 0.91
CA ALA A 275 3.64 12.53 0.82
C ALA A 275 4.28 12.51 -0.57
N SER A 276 5.51 12.01 -0.64
CA SER A 276 6.32 12.00 -1.86
C SER A 276 6.88 10.61 -2.12
N GLY A 277 6.93 10.19 -3.38
CA GLY A 277 7.58 8.95 -3.81
C GLY A 277 6.74 8.14 -4.79
N SER A 278 7.36 7.16 -5.44
CA SER A 278 6.72 6.24 -6.38
C SER A 278 5.53 5.50 -5.76
N SER A 279 5.56 5.25 -4.44
CA SER A 279 4.44 4.70 -3.69
C SER A 279 3.15 5.52 -3.77
N PHE A 280 3.25 6.84 -3.93
CA PHE A 280 2.10 7.75 -4.04
C PHE A 280 1.76 8.09 -5.50
N ALA A 281 2.64 7.71 -6.45
CA ALA A 281 2.39 7.76 -7.89
C ALA A 281 1.54 6.56 -8.36
N VAL A 282 1.82 5.36 -7.83
CA VAL A 282 1.09 4.10 -8.09
C VAL A 282 -0.43 4.21 -7.93
N PRO A 283 -0.99 4.70 -6.80
CA PRO A 283 -2.44 4.78 -6.62
C PRO A 283 -3.15 5.73 -7.60
N ARG A 284 -2.44 6.71 -8.16
CA ARG A 284 -2.98 7.59 -9.22
C ARG A 284 -3.17 6.83 -10.52
N ILE A 285 -2.22 5.96 -10.86
CA ILE A 285 -2.32 5.08 -12.03
C ILE A 285 -3.35 3.97 -11.82
N ALA A 286 -3.43 3.39 -10.63
CA ALA A 286 -4.49 2.43 -10.29
C ALA A 286 -5.88 3.07 -10.38
N ALA A 287 -6.03 4.33 -9.96
CA ALA A 287 -7.26 5.10 -10.11
C ALA A 287 -7.60 5.37 -11.59
N LEU A 288 -6.61 5.76 -12.41
CA LEU A 288 -6.78 5.90 -13.86
C LEU A 288 -7.23 4.59 -14.51
N ALA A 289 -6.60 3.47 -14.15
CA ALA A 289 -6.98 2.13 -14.61
C ALA A 289 -8.43 1.79 -14.22
N ALA A 290 -8.85 2.13 -13.00
CA ALA A 290 -10.22 1.91 -12.54
C ALA A 290 -11.24 2.77 -13.30
N ARG A 291 -10.90 4.00 -13.66
CA ARG A 291 -11.77 4.88 -14.49
C ARG A 291 -11.88 4.37 -15.93
N LEU A 292 -10.78 3.89 -16.51
CA LEU A 292 -10.78 3.24 -17.82
C LEU A 292 -11.66 1.97 -17.83
N LEU A 293 -11.50 1.12 -16.81
CA LEU A 293 -12.28 -0.13 -16.68
C LEU A 293 -13.77 0.13 -16.45
N ALA A 294 -14.12 1.20 -15.70
CA ALA A 294 -15.52 1.59 -15.51
C ALA A 294 -16.21 1.97 -16.83
N ARG A 295 -15.49 2.65 -17.73
CA ARG A 295 -16.01 3.02 -19.06
C ARG A 295 -16.01 1.84 -20.04
N ASN A 296 -15.09 0.89 -19.87
CA ASN A 296 -14.94 -0.29 -20.73
C ASN A 296 -14.75 -1.57 -19.89
N PRO A 297 -15.84 -2.16 -19.34
CA PRO A 297 -15.74 -3.33 -18.44
C PRO A 297 -15.11 -4.59 -19.06
N GLY A 298 -15.02 -4.64 -20.39
CA GLY A 298 -14.35 -5.71 -21.14
C GLY A 298 -12.82 -5.61 -21.16
N CYS A 299 -12.24 -4.45 -20.81
CA CYS A 299 -10.79 -4.28 -20.81
C CYS A 299 -10.11 -5.21 -19.79
N ARG A 300 -8.92 -5.69 -20.14
CA ARG A 300 -8.03 -6.48 -19.29
C ARG A 300 -6.65 -5.80 -19.24
N ALA A 301 -5.70 -6.45 -18.59
CA ALA A 301 -4.38 -5.87 -18.32
C ALA A 301 -3.71 -5.25 -19.56
N ALA A 302 -3.72 -5.96 -20.69
CA ALA A 302 -3.08 -5.51 -21.92
C ALA A 302 -3.73 -4.23 -22.48
N GLU A 303 -5.06 -4.15 -22.54
CA GLU A 303 -5.77 -2.96 -23.01
C GLU A 303 -5.60 -1.79 -22.04
N LEU A 304 -5.70 -2.04 -20.73
CA LEU A 304 -5.52 -1.02 -19.70
C LEU A 304 -4.10 -0.46 -19.73
N LYS A 305 -3.07 -1.31 -19.74
CA LYS A 305 -1.66 -0.89 -19.82
C LYS A 305 -1.44 -0.07 -21.09
N ARG A 306 -1.91 -0.53 -22.25
CA ARG A 306 -1.78 0.20 -23.53
C ARG A 306 -2.46 1.57 -23.49
N ALA A 307 -3.68 1.65 -22.97
CA ALA A 307 -4.41 2.91 -22.84
C ALA A 307 -3.70 3.90 -21.91
N ILE A 308 -3.14 3.41 -20.80
CA ILE A 308 -2.39 4.25 -19.84
C ILE A 308 -1.07 4.74 -20.45
N VAL A 309 -0.24 3.85 -20.99
CA VAL A 309 1.07 4.27 -21.55
C VAL A 309 0.90 5.12 -22.81
N GLY A 310 -0.18 4.95 -23.57
CA GLY A 310 -0.51 5.81 -24.72
C GLY A 310 -0.78 7.27 -24.33
N ARG A 311 -1.01 7.57 -23.05
CA ARG A 311 -1.14 8.94 -22.53
C ARG A 311 0.21 9.56 -22.17
N ALA A 312 1.29 8.78 -22.14
CA ALA A 312 2.61 9.28 -21.80
C ALA A 312 3.12 10.24 -22.89
N ARG A 313 3.78 11.31 -22.45
CA ARG A 313 4.38 12.34 -23.31
C ARG A 313 5.86 12.50 -22.97
N PRO A 314 6.67 13.04 -23.88
CA PRO A 314 8.03 13.45 -23.55
C PRO A 314 8.06 14.46 -22.40
N SER A 315 9.14 14.47 -21.63
CA SER A 315 9.40 15.49 -20.61
C SER A 315 10.44 16.48 -21.11
N ARG A 316 10.17 17.78 -20.94
CA ARG A 316 11.08 18.86 -21.32
C ARG A 316 12.43 18.84 -20.59
N PHE A 317 12.53 18.11 -19.48
CA PHE A 317 13.77 18.00 -18.69
C PHE A 317 14.75 16.96 -19.22
N TYR A 318 14.31 16.10 -20.14
CA TYR A 318 15.08 14.96 -20.58
C TYR A 318 15.15 14.90 -22.10
N LYS A 319 16.36 15.05 -22.65
CA LYS A 319 16.64 14.69 -24.06
C LYS A 319 16.45 13.18 -24.26
N THR A 320 16.83 12.41 -23.25
CA THR A 320 16.70 10.96 -23.18
C THR A 320 15.93 10.61 -21.91
N LEU A 321 14.73 10.04 -22.06
CA LEU A 321 13.87 9.74 -20.93
C LEU A 321 14.52 8.72 -19.96
N PRO A 322 14.33 8.89 -18.64
CA PRO A 322 14.80 7.94 -17.63
C PRO A 322 13.88 6.71 -17.49
N VAL A 323 12.78 6.68 -18.24
CA VAL A 323 11.74 5.65 -18.25
C VAL A 323 11.41 5.26 -19.69
N ARG A 324 10.65 4.17 -19.88
CA ARG A 324 10.36 3.57 -21.19
C ARG A 324 9.44 4.42 -22.07
N TYR A 325 8.29 4.87 -21.55
CA TYR A 325 7.26 5.52 -22.36
C TYR A 325 7.14 7.03 -22.13
N GLY A 326 7.45 7.51 -20.92
CA GLY A 326 7.50 8.96 -20.63
C GLY A 326 6.68 9.37 -19.42
N TRP A 327 6.12 10.58 -19.46
CA TRP A 327 5.43 11.22 -18.35
C TRP A 327 3.95 11.44 -18.63
N ILE A 328 3.09 11.16 -17.65
CA ILE A 328 1.67 11.56 -17.68
C ILE A 328 1.50 12.77 -16.76
N PRO A 329 1.24 13.98 -17.30
CA PRO A 329 1.15 15.20 -16.50
C PRO A 329 0.04 15.20 -15.46
N ASP A 330 -1.12 14.69 -15.83
CA ASP A 330 -2.25 14.56 -14.92
C ASP A 330 -2.96 13.22 -15.10
N PRO A 331 -2.69 12.23 -14.24
CA PRO A 331 -3.41 10.97 -14.23
C PRO A 331 -4.88 11.10 -13.80
N ALA A 332 -5.30 12.24 -13.25
CA ALA A 332 -6.64 12.48 -12.72
C ALA A 332 -7.59 13.18 -13.72
N ASP A 333 -7.11 13.58 -14.90
CA ASP A 333 -7.97 14.16 -15.94
C ASP A 333 -9.03 13.16 -16.46
N ASP A 334 -10.09 13.66 -17.10
CA ASP A 334 -11.26 12.86 -17.53
C ASP A 334 -11.17 12.32 -18.98
N PHE A 335 -9.94 12.05 -19.43
CA PHE A 335 -9.54 11.68 -20.79
C PHE A 335 -9.50 12.85 -21.78
#